data_AF-C1AYI3-F1
#
_entry.id   AF-C1AYI3-F1
#
_cell.length_a   1.000
_cell.length_b   1.000
_cell.length_c   1.000
_cell.angle_alpha   90.00
_cell.angle_beta   90.00
_cell.angle_gamma   90.00
#
_symmetry.space_group_name_H-M   'P 1'
#
loop_
_entity.id
_entity.type
_entity.pdbx_description
1 polymer ?
#
loop_
_entity_poly.entity_id
_entity_poly.type
_entity_poly.pdbx_seq_one_letter_code
_entity_poly.pdbx_strand_id
1 'polypeptide(L)'
;MIRPPFMARVAAGIAVTAVEEARKLPTTAATLPMTAVSQVLQTTMRVQQSMTALAIKGDQAFALINWTHDDEQPVWAVFDEDVEPASGADGAAEERSAGPGRFALYSLSPQDDGAPEKITAPKAAPVATNGAATTKPASTKPAAAKPAVAEPEIAVVLDYGTLTLAQLRARLRSLSVEDLTTLLDYENATLARAPFQTMLTNRITTAKAK
;
A
#
# COMPACT_ATOMS: atom_id res chain seq x y z
N MET A 1 -15.55 -20.56 43.43
CA MET A 1 -14.90 -21.10 42.22
C MET A 1 -15.05 -20.07 41.09
N ILE A 2 -14.00 -19.32 40.80
CA ILE A 2 -14.05 -18.25 39.79
C ILE A 2 -13.88 -18.89 38.41
N ARG A 3 -14.92 -18.84 37.58
CA ARG A 3 -14.88 -19.33 36.20
C ARG A 3 -14.50 -18.16 35.28
N PRO A 4 -13.39 -18.22 34.55
CA PRO A 4 -13.04 -17.15 33.61
C PRO A 4 -14.10 -17.01 32.52
N PRO A 5 -14.31 -15.80 31.98
CA PRO A 5 -15.35 -15.52 30.98
C PRO A 5 -15.14 -16.35 29.71
N PHE A 6 -16.22 -16.63 28.97
CA PHE A 6 -16.20 -17.51 27.79
C PHE A 6 -15.15 -17.09 26.76
N MET A 7 -15.07 -15.77 26.48
CA MET A 7 -14.09 -15.24 25.53
C MET A 7 -12.64 -15.41 25.99
N ALA A 8 -12.37 -15.34 27.30
CA ALA A 8 -11.04 -15.61 27.83
C ALA A 8 -10.67 -17.09 27.67
N ARG A 9 -11.63 -18.01 27.78
CA ARG A 9 -11.39 -19.45 27.53
C ARG A 9 -11.18 -19.75 26.05
N VAL A 10 -11.92 -19.09 25.15
CA VAL A 10 -11.70 -19.22 23.70
C VAL A 10 -10.33 -18.66 23.31
N ALA A 11 -9.98 -17.47 23.80
CA ALA A 11 -8.67 -16.87 23.56
C ALA A 11 -7.53 -17.74 24.12
N ALA A 12 -7.70 -18.29 25.33
CA ALA A 12 -6.74 -19.23 25.91
C ALA A 12 -6.66 -20.53 25.10
N GLY A 13 -7.78 -21.07 24.62
CA GLY A 13 -7.81 -22.25 23.77
C GLY A 13 -7.08 -22.01 22.45
N ILE A 14 -7.34 -20.89 21.78
CA ILE A 14 -6.66 -20.50 20.54
C ILE A 14 -5.15 -20.32 20.79
N ALA A 15 -4.76 -19.64 21.88
CA ALA A 15 -3.37 -19.45 22.24
C ALA A 15 -2.66 -20.79 22.50
N VAL A 16 -3.30 -21.70 23.23
CA VAL A 16 -2.76 -23.04 23.50
C VAL A 16 -2.62 -23.83 22.19
N THR A 17 -3.63 -23.81 21.30
CA THR A 17 -3.54 -24.49 20.00
C THR A 17 -2.44 -23.92 19.11
N ALA A 18 -2.25 -22.59 19.11
CA ALA A 18 -1.19 -21.95 18.34
C ALA A 18 0.20 -22.36 18.86
N VAL A 19 0.37 -22.47 20.18
CA VAL A 19 1.63 -22.93 20.82
C VAL A 19 1.91 -24.40 20.53
N GLU A 20 0.89 -25.26 20.58
CA GLU A 20 1.03 -26.67 20.23
C GLU A 20 1.43 -26.86 18.76
N GLU A 21 0.79 -26.11 17.86
CA GLU A 21 1.10 -26.19 16.44
C GLU A 21 2.48 -25.58 16.13
N ALA A 22 2.87 -24.50 16.82
CA ALA A 22 4.21 -23.94 16.74
C ALA A 22 5.29 -24.93 17.19
N ARG A 23 5.02 -25.77 18.20
CA ARG A 23 5.93 -26.84 18.64
C ARG A 23 6.03 -27.99 17.63
N LYS A 24 5.03 -28.20 16.77
CA LYS A 24 5.09 -29.22 15.70
C LYS A 24 5.88 -28.74 14.47
N LEU A 25 5.96 -27.42 14.24
CA LEU A 25 6.69 -26.82 13.12
C LEU A 25 8.13 -27.32 12.91
N PRO A 26 9.00 -27.50 13.93
CA PRO A 26 10.36 -28.00 13.70
C PRO A 26 10.39 -29.42 13.12
N THR A 27 9.42 -30.26 13.47
CA THR A 27 9.30 -31.60 12.90
C THR A 27 8.77 -31.52 11.46
N THR A 28 7.81 -30.64 11.20
CA THR A 28 7.25 -30.40 9.86
C THR A 28 8.28 -29.77 8.91
N ALA A 29 9.19 -28.95 9.41
CA ALA A 29 10.25 -28.29 8.64
C ALA A 29 11.17 -29.28 7.91
N ALA A 30 11.34 -30.50 8.43
CA ALA A 30 12.14 -31.55 7.79
C ALA A 30 11.50 -32.14 6.51
N THR A 31 10.18 -31.96 6.35
CA THR A 31 9.41 -32.49 5.21
C THR A 31 9.01 -31.42 4.20
N LEU A 32 9.25 -30.15 4.53
CA LEU A 32 8.84 -29.02 3.68
C LEU A 32 9.81 -28.85 2.49
N PRO A 33 9.29 -28.59 1.28
CA PRO A 33 10.11 -28.21 0.14
C PRO A 33 10.93 -26.95 0.45
N MET A 34 12.17 -26.91 -0.04
CA MET A 34 13.13 -25.79 0.13
C MET A 34 12.54 -24.40 -0.19
N THR A 35 11.52 -24.33 -1.05
CA THR A 35 10.82 -23.09 -1.40
C THR A 35 9.97 -22.53 -0.26
N ALA A 36 9.36 -23.38 0.57
CA ALA A 36 8.52 -22.94 1.68
C ALA A 36 9.35 -22.30 2.81
N VAL A 37 10.55 -22.82 3.06
CA VAL A 37 11.51 -22.22 4.01
C VAL A 37 11.88 -20.79 3.57
N SER A 38 12.11 -20.60 2.27
CA SER A 38 12.45 -19.29 1.69
C SER A 38 11.28 -18.30 1.80
N GLN A 39 10.05 -18.76 1.62
CA GLN A 39 8.85 -17.91 1.77
C GLN A 39 8.67 -17.41 3.20
N VAL A 40 8.96 -18.24 4.21
CA VAL A 40 8.93 -17.81 5.63
C VAL A 40 9.95 -16.71 5.89
N LEU A 41 11.17 -16.87 5.36
CA LEU A 41 12.23 -15.88 5.52
C LEU A 41 11.89 -14.56 4.82
N GLN A 42 11.33 -14.62 3.60
CA GLN A 42 10.86 -13.45 2.86
C GLN A 42 9.69 -12.74 3.56
N THR A 43 8.79 -13.50 4.19
CA THR A 43 7.66 -12.95 4.95
C THR A 43 8.15 -12.19 6.18
N THR A 44 9.20 -12.69 6.85
CA THR A 44 9.78 -12.04 8.02
C THR A 44 10.36 -10.66 7.71
N MET A 45 11.08 -10.53 6.59
CA MET A 45 11.64 -9.25 6.15
C MET A 45 10.55 -8.20 5.92
N ARG A 46 9.43 -8.61 5.32
CA ARG A 46 8.27 -7.73 5.15
C ARG A 46 7.60 -7.35 6.46
N VAL A 47 7.56 -8.26 7.44
CA VAL A 47 7.03 -7.96 8.78
C VAL A 47 7.85 -6.86 9.44
N GLN A 48 9.18 -6.95 9.41
CA GLN A 48 10.05 -5.91 9.97
C GLN A 48 9.81 -4.55 9.30
N GLN A 49 9.72 -4.52 7.97
CA GLN A 49 9.42 -3.29 7.22
C GLN A 49 8.03 -2.73 7.58
N SER A 50 7.02 -3.60 7.71
CA SER A 50 5.67 -3.18 8.09
C SER A 50 5.60 -2.66 9.53
N MET A 51 6.39 -3.22 10.44
CA MET A 51 6.46 -2.78 11.84
C MET A 51 7.08 -1.39 11.95
N THR A 52 8.20 -1.14 11.25
CA THR A 52 8.82 0.20 11.23
C THR A 52 7.90 1.21 10.55
N ALA A 53 7.28 0.84 9.42
CA ALA A 53 6.32 1.71 8.74
C ALA A 53 5.11 2.04 9.63
N LEU A 54 4.62 1.08 10.41
CA LEU A 54 3.52 1.28 11.35
C LEU A 54 3.93 2.16 12.53
N ALA A 55 5.16 2.03 13.04
CA ALA A 55 5.70 2.89 14.10
C ALA A 55 5.80 4.35 13.64
N ILE A 56 6.37 4.60 12.45
CA ILE A 56 6.44 5.95 11.85
C ILE A 56 5.05 6.52 11.62
N LYS A 57 4.11 5.70 11.12
CA LYS A 57 2.73 6.15 10.89
C LYS A 57 1.97 6.40 12.19
N GLY A 58 2.26 5.63 13.25
CA GLY A 58 1.75 5.84 14.59
C GLY A 58 2.22 7.18 15.14
N ASP A 59 3.52 7.46 15.04
CA ASP A 59 4.14 8.73 15.47
C ASP A 59 3.49 9.94 14.75
N GLN A 60 3.31 9.84 13.42
CA GLN A 60 2.59 10.86 12.66
C GLN A 60 1.12 11.00 13.08
N ALA A 61 0.43 9.91 13.38
CA ALA A 61 -0.96 9.96 13.83
C ALA A 61 -1.10 10.62 15.21
N PHE A 62 -0.13 10.41 16.11
CA PHE A 62 -0.08 11.08 17.41
C PHE A 62 0.24 12.57 17.28
N ALA A 63 1.13 12.96 16.37
CA ALA A 63 1.42 14.36 16.07
C ALA A 63 0.16 15.11 15.56
N LEU A 64 -0.65 14.48 14.69
CA LEU A 64 -1.89 15.09 14.20
C LEU A 64 -3.01 15.17 15.26
N ILE A 65 -3.00 14.28 16.26
CA ILE A 65 -4.03 14.22 17.32
C ILE A 65 -3.75 15.17 18.49
N ASN A 66 -2.67 15.94 18.46
CA ASN A 66 -2.44 17.09 19.35
C ASN A 66 -2.42 16.74 20.86
N TRP A 67 -2.19 15.48 21.21
CA TRP A 67 -2.29 15.00 22.61
C TRP A 67 -1.11 15.51 23.46
N THR A 68 0.06 15.69 22.86
CA THR A 68 1.25 16.26 23.49
C THR A 68 1.59 17.56 22.77
N HIS A 69 1.10 18.68 23.27
CA HIS A 69 1.38 20.02 22.74
C HIS A 69 2.41 20.79 23.55
N ASP A 70 3.28 20.09 24.27
CA ASP A 70 4.54 20.69 24.69
C ASP A 70 5.53 20.47 23.56
N ASP A 71 5.91 21.57 22.90
CA ASP A 71 7.13 21.66 22.11
C ASP A 71 8.33 21.43 23.05
N GLU A 72 8.54 20.19 23.51
CA GLU A 72 9.78 19.79 24.15
C GLU A 72 10.86 19.79 23.07
N GLN A 73 11.39 20.99 22.78
CA GLN A 73 12.53 21.15 21.91
C GLN A 73 13.69 20.39 22.55
N PRO A 74 14.10 19.26 21.95
CA PRO A 74 15.12 18.45 22.57
C PRO A 74 16.45 19.20 22.50
N VAL A 75 17.37 18.94 23.44
CA VAL A 75 18.61 19.71 23.66
C VAL A 75 19.55 19.87 22.45
N TRP A 76 19.33 19.13 21.37
CA TRP A 76 20.05 19.20 20.09
C TRP A 76 19.42 20.13 19.05
N ALA A 77 18.21 20.65 19.32
CA ALA A 77 17.48 21.61 18.49
C ALA A 77 17.48 23.03 19.09
N VAL A 78 18.25 23.25 20.17
CA VAL A 78 18.50 24.60 20.70
C VAL A 78 19.58 25.24 19.85
N PHE A 79 19.25 26.34 19.16
CA PHE A 79 20.24 27.10 18.41
C PHE A 79 20.98 28.03 19.37
N ASP A 80 22.25 28.32 19.09
CA ASP A 80 23.03 29.30 19.86
C ASP A 80 22.38 30.70 19.88
N GLU A 81 21.44 30.98 18.97
CA GLU A 81 20.59 32.19 18.93
C GLU A 81 19.48 32.20 19.99
N ASP A 82 18.98 31.02 20.39
CA ASP A 82 17.94 30.85 21.41
C ASP A 82 18.52 30.82 22.83
N VAL A 83 19.86 30.79 22.95
CA VAL A 83 20.56 31.01 24.22
C VAL A 83 20.53 32.51 24.50
N GLU A 84 19.63 32.93 25.39
CA GLU A 84 19.63 34.29 25.95
C GLU A 84 21.07 34.68 26.34
N PRO A 85 21.65 35.74 25.74
CA PRO A 85 23.03 36.08 25.98
C PRO A 85 23.16 36.45 27.45
N ALA A 86 23.97 35.67 28.19
CA ALA A 86 24.34 36.01 29.54
C ALA A 86 24.92 37.43 29.51
N SER A 87 24.18 38.38 30.09
CA SER A 87 24.56 39.78 30.18
C SER A 87 25.98 39.92 30.75
N GLY A 88 26.95 40.15 29.87
CA GLY A 88 28.29 40.58 30.22
C GLY A 88 29.40 39.73 29.62
N ALA A 89 29.89 40.12 28.44
CA ALA A 89 31.32 40.41 28.20
C ALA A 89 31.52 40.82 26.74
N ASP A 90 31.95 42.07 26.55
CA ASP A 90 32.61 42.57 25.35
C ASP A 90 33.69 41.59 24.83
N GLY A 91 33.69 41.29 23.54
CA GLY A 91 34.73 40.46 22.95
C GLY A 91 34.56 40.13 21.48
N ALA A 92 34.88 41.10 20.61
CA ALA A 92 35.37 40.96 19.24
C ALA A 92 34.57 40.07 18.27
N ALA A 93 33.73 40.72 17.47
CA ALA A 93 33.31 40.21 16.17
C ALA A 93 34.52 40.11 15.22
N GLU A 94 35.14 38.94 15.13
CA GLU A 94 35.99 38.60 13.99
C GLU A 94 35.09 38.20 12.82
N GLU A 95 34.94 39.11 11.86
CA GLU A 95 34.46 38.82 10.51
C GLU A 95 35.38 37.76 9.86
N ARG A 96 35.05 36.49 10.07
CA ARG A 96 35.69 35.37 9.38
C ARG A 96 35.13 35.35 7.95
N SER A 97 35.82 36.05 7.05
CA SER A 97 35.52 36.07 5.61
C SER A 97 35.26 34.66 5.10
N ALA A 98 34.03 34.43 4.62
CA ALA A 98 33.60 33.19 3.99
C ALA A 98 34.28 33.05 2.64
N GLY A 99 35.55 32.65 2.63
CA GLY A 99 36.24 32.22 1.43
C GLY A 99 35.46 31.05 0.79
N PRO A 100 35.41 30.94 -0.54
CA PRO A 100 34.67 29.88 -1.22
C PRO A 100 35.21 28.53 -0.74
N GLY A 101 34.40 27.83 0.05
CA GLY A 101 34.70 26.50 0.54
C GLY A 101 34.91 25.55 -0.64
N ARG A 102 35.60 24.44 -0.36
CA ARG A 102 36.03 23.41 -1.32
C ARG A 102 34.90 22.81 -2.19
N PHE A 103 33.65 23.09 -1.82
CA PHE A 103 32.43 22.69 -2.51
C PHE A 103 32.01 23.63 -3.66
N ALA A 104 32.60 24.82 -3.78
CA ALA A 104 32.32 25.77 -4.88
C ALA A 104 32.82 25.26 -6.25
N LEU A 105 33.73 24.29 -6.28
CA LEU A 105 34.30 23.73 -7.52
C LEU A 105 33.36 22.75 -8.25
N TYR A 106 32.25 22.33 -7.64
CA TYR A 106 31.30 21.38 -8.25
C TYR A 106 30.02 22.04 -8.79
N SER A 107 29.82 23.35 -8.57
CA SER A 107 28.66 24.06 -9.11
C SER A 107 28.95 24.56 -10.53
N LEU A 108 28.83 23.65 -11.50
CA LEU A 108 28.84 23.99 -12.91
C LEU A 108 27.50 24.67 -13.27
N SER A 109 27.49 26.00 -13.39
CA SER A 109 26.36 26.75 -13.96
C SER A 109 26.36 26.57 -15.47
N PRO A 110 25.31 25.98 -16.09
CA PRO A 110 25.26 25.84 -17.53
C PRO A 110 24.62 27.10 -18.11
N GLN A 111 25.40 28.14 -18.38
CA GLN A 111 24.93 29.22 -19.24
C GLN A 111 26.11 29.97 -19.85
N ASP A 112 26.30 29.73 -21.15
CA ASP A 112 26.54 30.71 -22.21
C ASP A 112 27.50 30.16 -23.27
N ASP A 113 26.94 29.88 -24.45
CA ASP A 113 27.48 30.37 -25.72
C ASP A 113 26.55 29.96 -26.89
N GLY A 114 26.01 30.97 -27.59
CA GLY A 114 25.55 30.84 -28.98
C GLY A 114 24.08 31.14 -29.27
N ALA A 115 23.77 32.41 -29.55
CA ALA A 115 22.70 32.79 -30.50
C ALA A 115 23.34 33.13 -31.86
N PRO A 116 22.62 33.20 -33.01
CA PRO A 116 21.19 32.95 -33.28
C PRO A 116 20.91 32.10 -34.56
N GLU A 117 19.79 31.36 -34.64
CA GLU A 117 19.07 31.24 -35.92
C GLU A 117 17.60 30.79 -35.76
N LYS A 118 16.68 31.63 -36.23
CA LYS A 118 15.28 31.27 -36.52
C LYS A 118 15.27 30.36 -37.73
N ILE A 119 14.59 29.22 -37.68
CA ILE A 119 13.71 28.70 -38.75
C ILE A 119 12.67 27.74 -38.12
N THR A 120 11.43 28.23 -38.12
CA THR A 120 10.15 27.58 -38.48
C THR A 120 9.74 26.22 -37.89
N ALA A 121 8.55 26.23 -37.26
CA ALA A 121 7.76 25.08 -36.79
C ALA A 121 7.39 24.07 -37.89
N PRO A 122 6.94 22.85 -37.52
CA PRO A 122 5.48 22.69 -37.40
C PRO A 122 4.97 21.76 -36.27
N LYS A 123 3.87 22.19 -35.65
CA LYS A 123 2.63 21.46 -35.32
C LYS A 123 2.70 20.06 -34.66
N ALA A 124 2.28 20.00 -33.40
CA ALA A 124 1.14 19.16 -32.96
C ALA A 124 0.68 19.58 -31.54
N ALA A 125 -0.64 19.65 -31.34
CA ALA A 125 -1.33 20.05 -30.12
C ALA A 125 -1.74 18.79 -29.29
N PRO A 126 -2.54 18.90 -28.21
CA PRO A 126 -2.11 18.65 -26.84
C PRO A 126 -2.71 17.35 -26.25
N VAL A 127 -2.17 16.88 -25.12
CA VAL A 127 -2.90 15.92 -24.27
C VAL A 127 -3.02 16.48 -22.86
N ALA A 128 -4.28 16.51 -22.42
CA ALA A 128 -4.78 17.22 -21.28
C ALA A 128 -4.46 16.53 -19.94
N THR A 129 -4.10 17.37 -18.98
CA THR A 129 -4.24 17.13 -17.54
C THR A 129 -5.72 17.06 -17.17
N ASN A 130 -6.11 16.05 -16.39
CA ASN A 130 -7.25 16.04 -15.48
C ASN A 130 -6.95 14.90 -14.49
N GLY A 131 -7.00 15.03 -13.17
CA GLY A 131 -7.68 15.98 -12.32
C GLY A 131 -7.99 15.16 -11.07
N ALA A 132 -7.18 15.33 -10.03
CA ALA A 132 -7.38 14.66 -8.76
C ALA A 132 -8.61 15.27 -8.08
N ALA A 133 -9.61 14.44 -7.79
CA ALA A 133 -10.76 14.81 -6.97
C ALA A 133 -10.83 13.87 -5.76
N THR A 134 -10.64 14.50 -4.60
CA THR A 134 -10.92 14.00 -3.26
C THR A 134 -12.41 13.69 -3.11
N THR A 135 -12.77 12.54 -2.56
CA THR A 135 -14.09 12.36 -1.93
C THR A 135 -13.99 11.58 -0.62
N LYS A 136 -14.66 12.17 0.37
CA LYS A 136 -14.82 11.83 1.79
C LYS A 136 -15.72 10.60 1.97
N PRO A 137 -15.54 9.78 3.03
CA PRO A 137 -16.34 8.59 3.25
C PRO A 137 -17.71 8.94 3.85
N ALA A 138 -18.78 8.35 3.31
CA ALA A 138 -20.11 8.38 3.88
C ALA A 138 -20.58 6.95 4.17
N SER A 139 -21.16 6.82 5.35
CA SER A 139 -21.50 5.60 6.08
C SER A 139 -22.68 4.82 5.47
N THR A 140 -22.61 3.50 5.63
CA THR A 140 -23.70 2.51 5.87
C THR A 140 -25.16 2.89 5.54
N LYS A 141 -25.78 2.10 4.65
CA LYS A 141 -27.13 1.54 4.87
C LYS A 141 -27.31 0.20 4.12
N PRO A 142 -27.89 -0.84 4.75
CA PRO A 142 -28.03 -2.17 4.18
C PRO A 142 -29.35 -2.36 3.38
N ALA A 143 -29.35 -3.44 2.60
CA ALA A 143 -30.48 -4.17 2.01
C ALA A 143 -30.73 -3.98 0.50
N ALA A 144 -30.45 -5.03 -0.26
CA ALA A 144 -31.35 -5.52 -1.31
C ALA A 144 -31.19 -7.04 -1.40
N ALA A 145 -32.32 -7.74 -1.34
CA ALA A 145 -32.45 -9.19 -1.28
C ALA A 145 -31.84 -9.86 -2.51
N LYS A 146 -31.06 -10.91 -2.25
CA LYS A 146 -30.42 -11.79 -3.24
C LYS A 146 -31.52 -12.53 -4.02
N PRO A 147 -31.61 -12.44 -5.36
CA PRO A 147 -32.29 -13.49 -6.11
C PRO A 147 -31.48 -14.77 -5.89
N ALA A 148 -32.16 -15.84 -5.48
CA ALA A 148 -31.57 -17.17 -5.35
C ALA A 148 -31.32 -17.74 -6.75
N VAL A 149 -30.32 -17.19 -7.43
CA VAL A 149 -29.80 -17.73 -8.68
C VAL A 149 -28.93 -18.92 -8.31
N ALA A 150 -29.21 -20.08 -8.90
CA ALA A 150 -28.41 -21.27 -8.72
C ALA A 150 -26.95 -20.94 -9.07
N GLU A 151 -26.07 -21.02 -8.07
CA GLU A 151 -24.66 -20.73 -8.25
C GLU A 151 -24.05 -21.85 -9.11
N PRO A 152 -23.49 -21.53 -10.30
CA PRO A 152 -22.95 -22.56 -11.17
C PRO A 152 -21.75 -23.23 -10.51
N GLU A 153 -21.53 -24.52 -10.80
CA GLU A 153 -20.44 -25.31 -10.21
C GLU A 153 -19.07 -24.62 -10.35
N ILE A 154 -18.83 -23.97 -11.49
CA ILE A 154 -17.62 -23.18 -11.77
C ILE A 154 -17.49 -21.98 -10.81
N ALA A 155 -18.59 -21.29 -10.46
CA ALA A 155 -18.52 -20.19 -9.51
C ALA A 155 -18.19 -20.66 -8.09
N VAL A 156 -18.67 -21.85 -7.70
CA VAL A 156 -18.33 -22.48 -6.40
C VAL A 156 -16.88 -22.93 -6.37
N VAL A 157 -16.41 -23.64 -7.41
CA VAL A 157 -15.03 -24.14 -7.50
C VAL A 157 -14.02 -22.99 -7.49
N LEU A 158 -14.36 -21.85 -8.11
CA LEU A 158 -13.49 -20.70 -8.18
C LEU A 158 -13.64 -19.72 -7.00
N ASP A 159 -14.62 -19.91 -6.12
CA ASP A 159 -15.07 -18.92 -5.14
C ASP A 159 -15.23 -17.53 -5.78
N TYR A 160 -15.97 -17.50 -6.89
CA TYR A 160 -16.03 -16.34 -7.78
C TYR A 160 -16.57 -15.07 -7.08
N GLY A 161 -17.43 -15.23 -6.06
CA GLY A 161 -17.99 -14.13 -5.29
C GLY A 161 -16.96 -13.32 -4.49
N THR A 162 -15.89 -13.96 -4.00
CA THR A 162 -14.83 -13.30 -3.21
C THR A 162 -13.64 -12.87 -4.06
N LEU A 163 -13.62 -13.29 -5.34
CA LEU A 163 -12.49 -13.10 -6.22
C LEU A 163 -12.26 -11.62 -6.57
N THR A 164 -11.01 -11.17 -6.46
CA THR A 164 -10.62 -9.84 -6.92
C THR A 164 -10.52 -9.78 -8.44
N LEU A 165 -10.65 -8.58 -9.01
CA LEU A 165 -10.56 -8.37 -10.46
C LEU A 165 -9.22 -8.84 -11.06
N ALA A 166 -8.12 -8.66 -10.33
CA ALA A 166 -6.80 -9.12 -10.75
C ALA A 166 -6.68 -10.65 -10.75
N GLN A 167 -7.27 -11.31 -9.74
CA GLN A 167 -7.29 -12.77 -9.64
C GLN A 167 -8.17 -13.39 -10.74
N LEU A 168 -9.32 -12.79 -11.04
CA LEU A 168 -10.16 -13.23 -12.16
C LEU A 168 -9.35 -13.16 -13.45
N ARG A 169 -8.70 -12.02 -13.73
CA ARG A 169 -7.89 -11.80 -14.94
C ARG A 169 -6.81 -12.87 -15.14
N ALA A 170 -6.13 -13.27 -14.07
CA ALA A 170 -5.11 -14.31 -14.11
C ALA A 170 -5.68 -15.67 -14.53
N ARG A 171 -6.91 -15.99 -14.11
CA ARG A 171 -7.59 -17.28 -14.35
C ARG A 171 -8.41 -17.32 -15.64
N LEU A 172 -8.76 -16.17 -16.23
CA LEU A 172 -9.52 -16.11 -17.49
C LEU A 172 -8.86 -16.84 -18.67
N ARG A 173 -7.53 -17.02 -18.63
CA ARG A 173 -6.79 -17.69 -19.71
C ARG A 173 -6.92 -19.22 -19.68
N SER A 174 -7.11 -19.81 -18.51
CA SER A 174 -7.26 -21.25 -18.34
C SER A 174 -8.72 -21.73 -18.44
N LEU A 175 -9.67 -20.80 -18.41
CA LEU A 175 -11.10 -21.12 -18.42
C LEU A 175 -11.64 -21.32 -19.84
N SER A 176 -12.57 -22.27 -20.01
CA SER A 176 -13.18 -22.57 -21.31
C SER A 176 -14.20 -21.50 -21.72
N VAL A 177 -14.60 -21.49 -23.00
CA VAL A 177 -15.60 -20.52 -23.50
C VAL A 177 -16.95 -20.71 -22.80
N GLU A 178 -17.34 -21.95 -22.53
CA GLU A 178 -18.59 -22.30 -21.86
C GLU A 178 -18.62 -21.85 -20.39
N ASP A 179 -17.49 -22.02 -19.70
CA ASP A 179 -17.36 -21.56 -18.33
C ASP A 179 -17.40 -20.02 -18.24
N LEU A 180 -16.79 -19.34 -19.22
CA LEU A 180 -16.78 -17.89 -19.27
C LEU A 180 -18.17 -17.30 -19.52
N THR A 181 -18.98 -17.94 -20.37
CA THR A 181 -20.38 -17.52 -20.60
C THR A 181 -21.23 -17.78 -19.36
N THR A 182 -21.06 -18.93 -18.72
CA THR A 182 -21.75 -19.27 -17.46
C THR A 182 -21.44 -18.26 -16.34
N LEU A 183 -20.18 -17.84 -16.21
CA LEU A 183 -19.79 -16.80 -15.26
C LEU A 183 -20.35 -15.41 -15.61
N LEU A 184 -20.46 -15.08 -16.90
CA LEU A 184 -21.03 -13.82 -17.34
C LEU A 184 -22.53 -13.74 -17.02
N ASP A 185 -23.26 -14.83 -17.25
CA ASP A 185 -24.69 -14.92 -16.90
C ASP A 185 -24.90 -14.85 -15.38
N TYR A 186 -24.04 -15.52 -14.60
CA TYR A 186 -24.07 -15.45 -13.14
C TYR A 186 -23.77 -14.03 -12.62
N GLU A 187 -22.78 -13.34 -13.19
CA GLU A 187 -22.48 -11.96 -12.81
C GLU A 187 -23.63 -11.01 -13.13
N ASN A 188 -24.27 -11.17 -14.29
CA ASN A 188 -25.44 -10.37 -14.68
C ASN A 188 -26.64 -10.60 -13.75
N ALA A 189 -26.81 -11.82 -13.26
CA ALA A 189 -27.93 -12.19 -12.40
C ALA A 189 -27.72 -11.86 -10.91
N THR A 190 -26.47 -11.57 -10.48
CA THR A 190 -26.12 -11.33 -9.06
C THR A 190 -25.75 -9.89 -8.76
N LEU A 191 -24.49 -9.52 -8.99
CA LEU A 191 -23.90 -8.24 -8.55
C LEU A 191 -23.71 -7.24 -9.69
N ALA A 192 -23.78 -7.70 -10.94
CA ALA A 192 -23.66 -6.89 -12.15
C ALA A 192 -22.48 -5.90 -12.13
N ARG A 193 -21.30 -6.36 -11.70
CA ARG A 193 -20.10 -5.52 -11.62
C ARG A 193 -19.58 -5.24 -13.04
N ALA A 194 -19.77 -4.00 -13.50
CA ALA A 194 -19.32 -3.53 -14.82
C ALA A 194 -17.87 -3.92 -15.22
N PRO A 195 -16.86 -3.84 -14.34
CA PRO A 195 -15.49 -4.19 -14.74
C PRO A 195 -15.27 -5.70 -14.87
N PHE A 196 -16.07 -6.54 -14.21
CA PHE A 196 -16.05 -8.00 -14.37
C PHE A 196 -16.71 -8.41 -15.69
N GLN A 197 -17.89 -7.85 -15.98
CA GLN A 197 -18.62 -8.08 -17.22
C GLN A 197 -17.78 -7.73 -18.46
N THR A 198 -17.16 -6.55 -18.47
CA THR A 198 -16.33 -6.11 -19.60
C THR A 198 -15.15 -7.07 -19.83
N MET A 199 -14.55 -7.57 -18.77
CA MET A 199 -13.42 -8.49 -18.87
C MET A 199 -13.83 -9.88 -19.37
N LEU A 200 -14.96 -10.40 -18.88
CA LEU A 200 -15.55 -11.66 -19.34
C LEU A 200 -15.93 -11.58 -20.81
N THR A 201 -16.64 -10.53 -21.22
CA THR A 201 -17.02 -10.30 -22.63
C THR A 201 -15.81 -10.23 -23.54
N ASN A 202 -14.79 -9.44 -23.19
CA ASN A 202 -13.56 -9.33 -23.98
C ASN A 202 -12.78 -10.65 -24.05
N ARG A 203 -12.81 -11.45 -22.97
CA ARG A 203 -12.17 -12.77 -23.00
C ARG A 203 -12.95 -13.74 -23.88
N ILE A 204 -14.28 -13.73 -23.82
CA ILE A 204 -15.13 -14.59 -24.65
C ILE A 204 -14.91 -14.28 -26.14
N THR A 205 -14.88 -13.01 -26.53
CA THR A 205 -14.65 -12.61 -27.93
C THR A 205 -13.27 -13.06 -28.42
N THR A 206 -12.22 -12.83 -27.61
CA THR A 206 -10.85 -13.27 -27.95
C THR A 206 -10.67 -14.78 -27.93
N ALA A 207 -11.42 -15.51 -27.10
CA ALA A 207 -11.38 -16.97 -27.04
C ALA A 207 -12.11 -17.63 -28.23
N LYS A 208 -13.23 -17.04 -28.69
CA LYS A 208 -13.97 -17.51 -29.87
C LYS A 208 -13.26 -17.22 -31.19
N ALA A 209 -12.42 -16.19 -31.23
CA ALA A 209 -11.65 -15.81 -32.40
C ALA A 209 -10.37 -16.66 -32.59
N LYS A 210 -10.04 -17.53 -31.64
CA LYS A 210 -8.83 -18.36 -31.65
C LYS A 210 -9.19 -19.81 -31.96
#